data_AF-X1BRB1-F1
#
_entry.id   AF-X1BRB1-F1
#
_cell.length_a   1.000
_cell.length_b   1.000
_cell.length_c   1.000
_cell.angle_alpha   90.00
_cell.angle_beta   90.00
_cell.angle_gamma   90.00
#
_symmetry.space_group_name_H-M   'P 1'
#
loop_
_entity.id
_entity.type
_entity.pdbx_description
1 polymer ?
#
loop_
_entity_poly.entity_id
_entity_poly.type
_entity_poly.pdbx_seq_one_letter_code
_entity_poly.pdbx_strand_id
1 'polypeptide(L)'
;TNQYFNRGTCREIKESDYWGVIQAIKYLITQEKTTYSSITSEQALRLLSPHQFETLMFLIFINEGLFSPAWRAGSLPDVDIVAINYSRSKPIELGNPPIKFNKGEEIKFQIKRKESQHIKNADYTVALTTPNCKQVNKHVLISEWIMNVVKEQPKTVEWLNHSLKCFLDYAVESSVFEMVKQ
;
A
#
# COMPACT_ATOMS: atom_id res chain seq x y z
N THR A 1 -20.22 -20.38 34.00
CA THR A 1 -19.89 -20.23 32.57
C THR A 1 -18.78 -19.22 32.43
N ASN A 2 -17.63 -19.63 31.89
CA ASN A 2 -16.38 -18.88 31.97
C ASN A 2 -16.43 -17.64 31.04
N GLN A 3 -16.73 -16.46 31.59
CA GLN A 3 -16.89 -15.20 30.84
C GLN A 3 -15.61 -14.78 30.06
N TYR A 4 -14.47 -15.37 30.37
CA TYR A 4 -13.18 -15.05 29.75
C TYR A 4 -13.11 -15.45 28.26
N PHE A 5 -13.85 -16.47 27.81
CA PHE A 5 -13.92 -16.86 26.40
C PHE A 5 -14.82 -15.95 25.55
N ASN A 6 -15.72 -15.18 26.18
CA ASN A 6 -16.78 -14.44 25.49
C ASN A 6 -16.40 -13.03 25.01
N ARG A 7 -15.13 -12.61 25.12
CA ARG A 7 -14.68 -11.26 24.70
C ARG A 7 -13.93 -11.19 23.37
N GLY A 8 -13.93 -12.25 22.57
CA GLY A 8 -13.44 -12.21 21.18
C GLY A 8 -11.93 -11.98 21.04
N THR A 9 -11.16 -12.39 22.05
CA THR A 9 -9.71 -12.19 22.14
C THR A 9 -8.93 -13.13 21.22
N CYS A 10 -9.43 -14.34 20.98
CA CYS A 10 -8.88 -15.25 19.98
C CYS A 10 -9.82 -15.30 18.78
N ARG A 11 -9.38 -14.72 17.66
CA ARG A 11 -10.05 -14.86 16.37
C ARG A 11 -9.17 -15.72 15.47
N GLU A 12 -9.80 -16.64 14.76
CA GLU A 12 -9.13 -17.41 13.72
C GLU A 12 -8.58 -16.45 12.65
N ILE A 13 -7.29 -16.61 12.33
CA ILE A 13 -6.63 -15.87 11.25
C ILE A 13 -6.82 -16.68 9.97
N LYS A 14 -7.70 -16.20 9.08
CA LYS A 14 -7.88 -16.80 7.76
C LYS A 14 -6.74 -16.40 6.83
N GLU A 15 -6.08 -17.38 6.21
CA GLU A 15 -4.95 -17.12 5.29
C GLU A 15 -5.33 -16.23 4.11
N SER A 16 -6.57 -16.35 3.62
CA SER A 16 -7.12 -15.46 2.58
C SER A 16 -7.03 -13.97 2.94
N ASP A 17 -7.22 -13.65 4.22
CA ASP A 17 -7.38 -12.27 4.70
C ASP A 17 -6.08 -11.70 5.28
N TYR A 18 -5.15 -12.57 5.69
CA TYR A 18 -3.93 -12.24 6.40
C TYR A 18 -2.69 -12.91 5.81
N TRP A 19 -2.72 -13.21 4.51
CA TRP A 19 -1.68 -13.94 3.81
C TRP A 19 -0.26 -13.49 4.15
N GLY A 20 0.02 -12.18 4.11
CA GLY A 20 1.36 -11.64 4.42
C GLY A 20 1.77 -11.78 5.89
N VAL A 21 0.82 -11.68 6.82
CA VAL A 21 1.06 -11.94 8.25
C VAL A 21 1.40 -13.41 8.46
N ILE A 22 0.71 -14.31 7.75
CA ILE A 22 1.01 -15.75 7.81
C ILE A 22 2.41 -16.04 7.24
N GLN A 23 2.84 -15.39 6.17
CA GLN A 23 4.22 -15.55 5.67
C GLN A 23 5.24 -15.07 6.70
N ALA A 24 4.98 -13.95 7.37
CA ALA A 24 5.84 -13.46 8.45
C ALA A 24 5.93 -14.46 9.61
N ILE A 25 4.80 -15.03 10.04
CA ILE A 25 4.76 -16.05 11.09
C ILE A 25 5.52 -17.31 10.66
N LYS A 26 5.30 -17.79 9.42
CA LYS A 26 6.00 -18.95 8.85
C LYS A 26 7.51 -18.72 8.91
N TYR A 27 7.99 -17.57 8.42
CA TYR A 27 9.41 -17.21 8.49
C TYR A 27 9.95 -17.19 9.93
N LEU A 28 9.23 -16.61 10.88
CA LEU A 28 9.68 -16.57 12.28
C LEU A 28 9.80 -17.97 12.92
N ILE A 29 8.92 -18.90 12.53
CA ILE A 29 8.90 -20.27 13.06
C ILE A 29 9.99 -21.13 12.40
N THR A 30 10.09 -21.10 11.07
CA THR A 30 10.96 -22.01 10.32
C THR A 30 12.34 -21.43 10.04
N GLN A 31 12.51 -20.11 10.13
CA GLN A 31 13.67 -19.35 9.62
C GLN A 31 13.90 -19.53 8.11
N GLU A 32 12.92 -20.08 7.39
CA GLU A 32 12.97 -20.27 5.95
C GLU A 32 12.25 -19.12 5.25
N LYS A 33 12.94 -18.47 4.33
CA LYS A 33 12.30 -17.51 3.43
C LYS A 33 11.40 -18.26 2.47
N THR A 34 10.25 -17.66 2.14
CA THR A 34 9.39 -18.28 1.14
C THR A 34 9.93 -17.94 -0.25
N THR A 35 10.39 -18.96 -0.96
CA THR A 35 10.81 -18.82 -2.35
C THR A 35 9.58 -18.85 -3.24
N TYR A 36 9.23 -17.71 -3.83
CA TYR A 36 8.20 -17.64 -4.85
C TYR A 36 8.87 -17.55 -6.22
N SER A 37 8.40 -18.35 -7.17
CA SER A 37 8.78 -18.18 -8.58
C SER A 37 8.16 -16.93 -9.20
N SER A 38 7.11 -16.41 -8.57
CA SER A 38 6.41 -15.20 -8.96
C SER A 38 5.33 -14.85 -7.93
N ILE A 39 5.05 -13.57 -7.76
CA ILE A 39 3.97 -13.04 -6.91
C ILE A 39 3.16 -11.99 -7.67
N THR A 40 1.99 -11.62 -7.18
CA THR A 40 1.23 -10.47 -7.71
C THR A 40 1.61 -9.17 -7.00
N SER A 41 1.28 -8.02 -7.59
CA SER A 41 1.42 -6.69 -6.96
C SER A 41 0.73 -6.66 -5.59
N GLU A 42 -0.49 -7.20 -5.53
CA GLU A 42 -1.26 -7.34 -4.30
C GLU A 42 -0.50 -8.15 -3.24
N GLN A 43 0.03 -9.33 -3.60
CA GLN A 43 0.77 -10.18 -2.67
C GLN A 43 2.02 -9.48 -2.14
N ALA A 44 2.79 -8.82 -3.01
CA ALA A 44 3.96 -8.05 -2.61
C ALA A 44 3.61 -6.98 -1.56
N LEU A 45 2.56 -6.20 -1.79
CA LEU A 45 2.10 -5.17 -0.86
C LEU A 45 1.41 -5.73 0.39
N ARG A 46 0.86 -6.95 0.33
CA ARG A 46 0.31 -7.65 1.51
C ARG A 46 1.39 -8.04 2.53
N LEU A 47 2.66 -8.16 2.13
CA LEU A 47 3.78 -8.43 3.04
C LEU A 47 4.11 -7.22 3.93
N LEU A 48 3.75 -6.01 3.52
CA LEU A 48 3.94 -4.82 4.33
C LEU A 48 2.96 -4.81 5.52
N SER A 49 3.42 -4.38 6.69
CA SER A 49 2.49 -4.03 7.78
C SER A 49 1.61 -2.83 7.39
N PRO A 50 0.47 -2.58 8.07
CA PRO A 50 -0.36 -1.41 7.78
C PRO A 50 0.40 -0.08 7.81
N HIS A 51 1.31 0.08 8.77
CA HIS A 51 2.14 1.29 8.87
C HIS A 51 3.16 1.39 7.74
N GLN A 52 3.79 0.27 7.34
CA GLN A 52 4.69 0.27 6.19
C GLN A 52 3.96 0.59 4.89
N PHE A 53 2.72 0.12 4.71
CA PHE A 53 1.93 0.43 3.52
C PHE A 53 1.54 1.91 3.45
N GLU A 54 1.10 2.49 4.57
CA GLU A 54 0.87 3.95 4.67
C GLU A 54 2.17 4.74 4.43
N THR A 55 3.30 4.25 4.96
CA THR A 55 4.62 4.87 4.74
C THR A 55 5.04 4.81 3.27
N LEU A 56 4.78 3.71 2.57
CA LEU A 56 5.04 3.59 1.13
C LEU A 56 4.28 4.68 0.37
N MET A 57 3.00 4.86 0.66
CA MET A 57 2.18 5.91 0.03
C MET A 57 2.72 7.30 0.35
N PHE A 58 3.12 7.56 1.60
CA PHE A 58 3.77 8.81 1.98
C PHE A 58 5.06 9.05 1.18
N LEU A 59 5.92 8.04 1.06
CA LEU A 59 7.17 8.13 0.29
C LEU A 59 6.91 8.41 -1.19
N ILE A 60 5.89 7.79 -1.77
CA ILE A 60 5.46 8.05 -3.15
C ILE A 60 5.22 9.55 -3.36
N PHE A 61 4.48 10.19 -2.46
CA PHE A 61 4.15 11.62 -2.60
C PHE A 61 5.37 12.52 -2.35
N ILE A 62 6.14 12.26 -1.28
CA ILE A 62 7.32 13.07 -0.95
C ILE A 62 8.39 12.99 -2.04
N ASN A 63 8.62 11.81 -2.61
CA ASN A 63 9.63 11.62 -3.65
C ASN A 63 9.23 12.26 -4.98
N GLU A 64 7.93 12.48 -5.21
CA GLU A 64 7.43 13.27 -6.34
C GLU A 64 7.49 14.79 -6.10
N GLY A 65 7.96 15.23 -4.93
CA GLY A 65 8.04 16.64 -4.57
C GLY A 65 6.73 17.24 -4.07
N LEU A 66 5.74 16.41 -3.72
CA LEU A 66 4.55 16.85 -3.00
C LEU A 66 4.89 17.04 -1.53
N PHE A 67 4.27 18.04 -0.91
CA PHE A 67 4.29 18.16 0.53
C PHE A 67 3.19 17.28 1.12
N SER A 68 3.56 16.40 2.04
CA SER A 68 2.61 15.67 2.88
C SER A 68 2.89 15.99 4.33
N PRO A 69 1.92 16.53 5.10
CA PRO A 69 2.12 16.76 6.51
C PRO A 69 2.36 15.43 7.25
N ALA A 70 3.24 15.44 8.25
CA ALA A 70 3.51 14.25 9.08
C ALA A 70 2.45 14.02 10.18
N TRP A 71 1.62 15.03 10.49
CA TRP A 71 0.43 14.82 11.30
C TRP A 71 -0.56 14.02 10.46
N ARG A 72 -0.64 12.72 10.76
CA ARG A 72 -1.70 11.85 10.26
C ARG A 72 -3.00 12.60 10.41
N ALA A 73 -3.82 12.56 9.39
CA ALA A 73 -5.13 13.17 9.39
C ALA A 73 -6.11 12.51 10.39
N GLY A 74 -5.63 12.02 11.56
CA GLY A 74 -6.43 11.43 12.63
C GLY A 74 -7.44 12.38 13.27
N SER A 75 -7.39 13.67 12.97
CA SER A 75 -8.46 14.64 13.27
C SER A 75 -9.51 14.78 12.16
N LEU A 76 -9.23 14.27 10.95
CA LEU A 76 -10.13 14.25 9.80
C LEU A 76 -10.66 12.83 9.61
N PRO A 77 -11.98 12.60 9.79
CA PRO A 77 -12.56 11.30 9.54
C PRO A 77 -12.25 10.80 8.12
N ASP A 78 -11.81 9.54 8.04
CA ASP A 78 -11.54 8.81 6.80
C ASP A 78 -10.47 9.41 5.87
N VAL A 79 -9.53 10.18 6.42
CA VAL A 79 -8.36 10.66 5.69
C VAL A 79 -7.12 10.18 6.43
N ASP A 80 -6.22 9.50 5.72
CA ASP A 80 -4.95 9.05 6.30
C ASP A 80 -3.80 9.97 5.86
N ILE A 81 -3.77 10.33 4.57
CA ILE A 81 -2.73 11.15 3.96
C ILE A 81 -3.34 12.34 3.22
N VAL A 82 -2.66 13.48 3.31
CA VAL A 82 -2.95 14.68 2.53
C VAL A 82 -1.69 15.02 1.74
N ALA A 83 -1.80 15.17 0.43
CA ALA A 83 -0.68 15.57 -0.42
C ALA A 83 -0.98 16.90 -1.13
N ILE A 84 -0.03 17.83 -1.06
CA ILE A 84 -0.19 19.21 -1.48
C ILE A 84 0.94 19.57 -2.44
N ASN A 85 0.59 20.11 -3.62
CA ASN A 85 1.58 20.64 -4.55
C ASN A 85 1.88 22.11 -4.25
N TYR A 86 2.92 22.39 -3.47
CA TYR A 86 3.42 23.77 -3.26
C TYR A 86 4.37 24.26 -4.37
N SER A 87 4.65 23.45 -5.40
CA SER A 87 5.50 23.87 -6.51
C SER A 87 4.93 25.11 -7.19
N ARG A 88 5.80 26.10 -7.43
CA ARG A 88 5.37 27.38 -8.01
C ARG A 88 5.17 27.32 -9.52
N SER A 89 5.71 26.30 -10.17
CA SER A 89 6.02 26.36 -11.61
C SER A 89 5.33 25.31 -12.48
N LYS A 90 4.93 24.13 -11.97
CA LYS A 90 4.27 23.09 -12.78
C LYS A 90 3.30 22.19 -11.97
N PRO A 91 2.21 21.70 -12.60
CA PRO A 91 1.47 20.56 -12.07
C PRO A 91 2.37 19.33 -11.93
N ILE A 92 2.06 18.49 -10.95
CA ILE A 92 2.68 17.18 -10.77
C ILE A 92 1.65 16.13 -11.19
N GLU A 93 2.05 15.15 -11.98
CA GLU A 93 1.19 14.05 -12.42
C GLU A 93 1.80 12.74 -11.93
N LEU A 94 0.98 11.89 -11.31
CA LEU A 94 1.44 10.67 -10.65
C LEU A 94 0.67 9.44 -11.14
N GLY A 95 1.39 8.43 -11.64
CA GLY A 95 0.86 7.13 -12.01
C GLY A 95 0.08 7.08 -13.33
N ASN A 96 -0.51 5.91 -13.60
CA ASN A 96 -1.33 5.66 -14.78
C ASN A 96 -2.56 4.81 -14.41
N PRO A 97 -3.80 5.35 -14.47
CA PRO A 97 -4.13 6.72 -14.90
C PRO A 97 -3.54 7.80 -13.97
N PRO A 98 -3.20 8.97 -14.51
CA PRO A 98 -2.51 10.01 -13.75
C PRO A 98 -3.44 10.72 -12.78
N ILE A 99 -2.95 10.93 -11.56
CA ILE A 99 -3.51 11.89 -10.60
C ILE A 99 -2.78 13.20 -10.79
N LYS A 100 -3.53 14.25 -11.11
CA LYS A 100 -2.97 15.58 -11.35
C LYS A 100 -3.09 16.44 -10.12
N PHE A 101 -1.96 16.94 -9.65
CA PHE A 101 -1.85 17.90 -8.56
C PHE A 101 -1.53 19.27 -9.14
N ASN A 102 -2.54 20.13 -9.25
CA ASN A 102 -2.34 21.52 -9.65
C ASN A 102 -1.68 22.33 -8.52
N LYS A 103 -1.16 23.50 -8.85
CA LYS A 103 -0.49 24.37 -7.88
C LYS A 103 -1.43 24.75 -6.73
N GLY A 104 -0.98 24.52 -5.50
CA GLY A 104 -1.73 24.77 -4.27
C GLY A 104 -2.87 23.80 -4.03
N GLU A 105 -3.06 22.81 -4.90
CA GLU A 105 -4.11 21.80 -4.74
C GLU A 105 -3.74 20.84 -3.63
N GLU A 106 -4.72 20.55 -2.79
CA GLU A 106 -4.70 19.54 -1.74
C GLU A 106 -5.52 18.34 -2.21
N ILE A 107 -4.94 17.15 -2.18
CA ILE A 107 -5.63 15.90 -2.48
C ILE A 107 -5.55 14.99 -1.26
N LYS A 108 -6.69 14.45 -0.85
CA LYS A 108 -6.88 13.60 0.33
C LYS A 108 -6.98 12.14 -0.04
N PHE A 109 -6.26 11.30 0.69
CA PHE A 109 -6.18 9.87 0.46
C PHE A 109 -6.62 9.11 1.71
N GLN A 110 -7.52 8.15 1.50
CA GLN A 110 -7.75 7.07 2.44
C GLN A 110 -6.96 5.85 1.98
N ILE A 111 -6.27 5.18 2.91
CA ILE A 111 -5.50 3.96 2.68
C ILE A 111 -6.19 2.80 3.38
N LYS A 112 -6.57 1.78 2.60
CA LYS A 112 -7.15 0.54 3.08
C LYS A 112 -6.31 -0.63 2.61
N ARG A 113 -6.10 -1.61 3.48
CA ARG A 113 -5.40 -2.85 3.12
C ARG A 113 -6.29 -3.90 2.46
N LYS A 114 -7.61 -3.77 2.62
CA LYS A 114 -8.61 -4.68 2.09
C LYS A 114 -9.35 -4.02 0.95
N GLU A 115 -10.12 -4.83 0.22
CA GLU A 115 -11.10 -4.35 -0.75
C GLU A 115 -11.93 -3.21 -0.15
N SER A 116 -12.00 -2.11 -0.87
CA SER A 116 -12.77 -0.96 -0.42
C SER A 116 -13.34 -0.18 -1.59
N GLN A 117 -14.52 0.39 -1.36
CA GLN A 117 -15.10 1.38 -2.27
C GLN A 117 -14.54 2.76 -1.93
N HIS A 118 -14.71 3.69 -2.86
CA HIS A 118 -14.39 5.09 -2.62
C HIS A 118 -15.15 5.63 -1.40
N ILE A 119 -14.42 6.29 -0.49
CA ILE A 119 -15.00 6.97 0.68
C ILE A 119 -15.18 8.44 0.38
N LYS A 120 -16.38 8.97 0.67
CA LYS A 120 -16.79 10.35 0.32
C LYS A 120 -15.89 11.46 0.88
N ASN A 121 -15.20 11.21 1.99
CA ASN A 121 -14.39 12.22 2.68
C ASN A 121 -12.96 12.35 2.13
N ALA A 122 -12.55 11.42 1.26
CA ALA A 122 -11.26 11.43 0.58
C ALA A 122 -11.46 11.60 -0.93
N ASP A 123 -10.52 12.24 -1.62
CA ASP A 123 -10.57 12.37 -3.08
C ASP A 123 -10.25 11.04 -3.77
N TYR A 124 -9.37 10.24 -3.14
CA TYR A 124 -9.00 8.90 -3.57
C TYR A 124 -8.99 7.91 -2.42
N THR A 125 -9.31 6.66 -2.74
CA THR A 125 -9.14 5.51 -1.85
C THR A 125 -8.07 4.59 -2.44
N VAL A 126 -7.00 4.37 -1.70
CA VAL A 126 -5.93 3.44 -2.02
C VAL A 126 -6.28 2.10 -1.39
N ALA A 127 -6.39 1.05 -2.19
CA ALA A 127 -6.68 -0.31 -1.73
C ALA A 127 -5.68 -1.30 -2.33
N LEU A 128 -5.53 -2.49 -1.72
CA LEU A 128 -4.75 -3.56 -2.36
C LEU A 128 -5.55 -4.22 -3.50
N THR A 129 -6.87 -4.21 -3.42
CA THR A 129 -7.79 -4.84 -4.38
C THR A 129 -9.06 -4.01 -4.56
N THR A 130 -9.70 -4.14 -5.72
CA THR A 130 -11.04 -3.60 -5.94
C THR A 130 -12.11 -4.52 -5.36
N PRO A 131 -13.25 -3.99 -4.88
CA PRO A 131 -14.44 -4.82 -4.66
C PRO A 131 -14.83 -5.52 -5.96
N ASN A 132 -15.39 -6.73 -5.87
CA ASN A 132 -15.91 -7.55 -6.99
C ASN A 132 -17.04 -6.91 -7.83
N CYS A 133 -17.22 -5.59 -7.77
CA CYS A 133 -18.23 -4.84 -8.48
C CYS A 133 -17.71 -4.47 -9.88
N LYS A 134 -18.50 -4.78 -10.92
CA LYS A 134 -18.20 -4.64 -12.37
C LYS A 134 -17.87 -3.22 -12.87
N GLN A 135 -17.70 -2.23 -12.00
CA GLN A 135 -17.34 -0.87 -12.36
C GLN A 135 -16.07 -0.46 -11.63
N VAL A 136 -14.99 -0.28 -12.40
CA VAL A 136 -13.74 0.31 -11.95
C VAL A 136 -14.04 1.77 -11.56
N ASN A 137 -14.06 2.06 -10.26
CA ASN A 137 -14.19 3.43 -9.79
C ASN A 137 -12.86 4.15 -9.98
N LYS A 138 -12.85 5.22 -10.79
CA LYS A 138 -11.66 6.04 -11.09
C LYS A 138 -11.00 6.69 -9.85
N HIS A 139 -11.71 6.74 -8.73
CA HIS A 139 -11.22 7.26 -7.45
C HIS A 139 -10.64 6.16 -6.55
N VAL A 140 -10.57 4.91 -7.03
CA VAL A 140 -9.94 3.80 -6.30
C VAL A 140 -8.64 3.41 -7.00
N LEU A 141 -7.54 3.49 -6.26
CA LEU A 141 -6.19 3.17 -6.72
C LEU A 141 -5.81 1.82 -6.13
N ILE A 142 -5.41 0.87 -6.98
CA ILE A 142 -5.13 -0.52 -6.57
C ILE A 142 -3.64 -0.87 -6.64
N SER A 143 -3.29 -2.09 -6.22
CA SER A 143 -1.90 -2.56 -6.11
C SER A 143 -1.07 -2.35 -7.38
N GLU A 144 -1.66 -2.53 -8.55
CA GLU A 144 -1.03 -2.36 -9.86
C GLU A 144 -0.66 -0.90 -10.10
N TRP A 145 -1.56 0.04 -9.77
CA TRP A 145 -1.29 1.47 -9.88
C TRP A 145 -0.14 1.87 -8.94
N ILE A 146 -0.16 1.39 -7.70
CA ILE A 146 0.88 1.67 -6.71
C ILE A 146 2.23 1.15 -7.19
N MET A 147 2.29 -0.11 -7.63
CA MET A 147 3.54 -0.71 -8.09
C MET A 147 4.10 0.00 -9.34
N ASN A 148 3.25 0.45 -10.26
CA ASN A 148 3.69 1.24 -11.41
C ASN A 148 4.31 2.57 -10.98
N VAL A 149 3.68 3.28 -10.05
CA VAL A 149 4.25 4.53 -9.49
C VAL A 149 5.58 4.28 -8.79
N VAL A 150 5.67 3.21 -7.99
CA VAL A 150 6.92 2.90 -7.27
C VAL A 150 8.05 2.62 -8.25
N LYS A 151 7.81 1.88 -9.35
CA LYS A 151 8.84 1.58 -10.38
C LYS A 151 9.48 2.84 -10.96
N GLU A 152 8.74 3.94 -11.04
CA GLU A 152 9.20 5.21 -11.59
C GLU A 152 10.05 6.02 -10.59
N GLN A 153 10.09 5.61 -9.32
CA GLN A 153 10.75 6.34 -8.25
C GLN A 153 11.88 5.51 -7.60
N PRO A 154 13.16 5.69 -7.99
CA PRO A 154 14.27 4.85 -7.53
C PRO A 154 14.42 4.74 -6.00
N LYS A 155 14.22 5.84 -5.27
CA LYS A 155 14.28 5.84 -3.80
C LYS A 155 13.16 5.01 -3.17
N THR A 156 11.97 5.04 -3.76
CA THR A 156 10.82 4.28 -3.30
C THR A 156 10.99 2.79 -3.63
N VAL A 157 11.56 2.46 -4.80
CA VAL A 157 11.98 1.08 -5.16
C VAL A 157 12.94 0.52 -4.13
N GLU A 158 14.01 1.26 -3.81
CA GLU A 158 15.03 0.83 -2.85
C GLU A 158 14.40 0.55 -1.48
N TRP A 159 13.57 1.47 -0.98
CA TRP A 159 12.88 1.32 0.29
C TRP A 159 11.98 0.08 0.32
N LEU A 160 11.23 -0.17 -0.76
CA LEU A 160 10.33 -1.31 -0.87
C LEU A 160 11.12 -2.63 -0.86
N ASN A 161 12.19 -2.72 -1.67
CA ASN A 161 13.06 -3.90 -1.70
C ASN A 161 13.69 -4.19 -0.32
N HIS A 162 14.20 -3.16 0.36
CA HIS A 162 14.72 -3.33 1.72
C HIS A 162 13.65 -3.79 2.72
N SER A 163 12.43 -3.24 2.61
CA SER A 163 11.32 -3.62 3.49
C SER A 163 10.86 -5.07 3.28
N LEU A 164 11.01 -5.61 2.07
CA LEU A 164 10.56 -6.96 1.72
C LEU A 164 11.66 -8.04 1.80
N LYS A 165 12.93 -7.64 1.95
CA LYS A 165 14.10 -8.56 2.01
C LYS A 165 14.02 -9.63 3.09
N CYS A 166 13.30 -9.38 4.17
CA CYS A 166 13.09 -10.34 5.25
C CYS A 166 12.13 -11.49 4.84
N PHE A 167 11.27 -11.26 3.85
CA PHE A 167 10.24 -12.21 3.43
C PHE A 167 10.58 -12.88 2.11
N LEU A 168 11.18 -12.13 1.19
CA LEU A 168 11.52 -12.59 -0.15
C LEU A 168 12.99 -12.96 -0.21
N ASP A 169 13.26 -14.15 -0.74
CA ASP A 169 14.62 -14.53 -1.07
C ASP A 169 14.95 -14.12 -2.50
N TYR A 170 15.74 -13.07 -2.64
CA TYR A 170 16.25 -12.54 -3.90
C TYR A 170 17.32 -13.45 -4.55
N ALA A 171 17.40 -14.73 -4.15
CA ALA A 171 18.44 -15.65 -4.60
C ALA A 171 18.44 -15.89 -6.12
N VAL A 172 17.34 -15.57 -6.82
CA VAL A 172 17.23 -15.65 -8.28
C VAL A 172 16.99 -14.27 -8.92
N GLU A 173 16.40 -13.32 -8.20
CA GLU A 173 15.94 -12.04 -8.76
C GLU A 173 16.44 -10.86 -7.93
N SER A 174 16.83 -9.76 -8.60
CA SER A 174 17.47 -8.61 -7.97
C SER A 174 16.50 -7.65 -7.26
N SER A 175 15.20 -7.82 -7.48
CA SER A 175 14.16 -6.84 -7.13
C SER A 175 12.77 -7.46 -7.04
N VAL A 176 11.89 -6.94 -6.18
CA VAL A 176 10.47 -7.35 -6.12
C VAL A 176 9.74 -7.15 -7.45
N PHE A 177 10.22 -6.22 -8.28
CA PHE A 177 9.60 -5.90 -9.56
C PHE A 177 9.89 -6.91 -10.67
N GLU A 178 10.93 -7.73 -10.49
CA GLU A 178 11.18 -8.89 -11.34
C GLU A 178 10.20 -10.02 -10.97
N MET A 179 9.85 -10.12 -9.68
CA MET A 179 9.03 -11.23 -9.15
C MET A 179 7.54 -11.03 -9.43
N VAL A 180 7.15 -9.77 -9.60
CA VAL A 180 5.76 -9.38 -9.84
C VAL A 180 5.39 -9.66 -11.29
N LYS A 181 4.47 -10.60 -11.53
CA LYS A 181 3.95 -10.85 -12.89
C LYS A 181 3.28 -9.60 -13.44
N GLN A 182 3.63 -9.26 -14.67
CA GLN A 182 2.95 -8.22 -15.46
C GLN A 182 1.57 -8.69 -15.93
#